data_AF-A0A957AQ24-F1
#
_entry.id   AF-A0A957AQ24-F1
#
_cell.length_a   1.000
_cell.length_b   1.000
_cell.length_c   1.000
_cell.angle_alpha   90.00
_cell.angle_beta   90.00
_cell.angle_gamma   90.00
#
_symmetry.space_group_name_H-M   'P 1'
#
loop_
_entity.id
_entity.type
_entity.pdbx_description
1 polymer ?
#
loop_
_entity_poly.entity_id
_entity_poly.type
_entity_poly.pdbx_seq_one_letter_code
_entity_poly.pdbx_strand_id
1 'polypeptide(L)'
;MMNRLWKRIAVFAVVLVVTVGVMVQVAAAQGITPYPGIIYISTDAAGMTDDGVPYDAYDIVGRIPYLNGGSPTTNDAYAWFKLFDGEYYGLGNVHNINGFSIEWAEIGPCGGIVADCVSPYPVGTPLDNVEALYLSFDFTARHVPGIPDKVRGQDIVVLHPNDITPSVVTDGDFEVYFDGSDVGLSTISEKIDALDVWTADMVPSDVSFPEDCAAGLIFVSTQGNYRVPTPGGSLVGDGSDILMFCATNLGNDTAGFWFRGFDGSDLSVTPKHAITGIDIVELLPVDPYGQVDEEPAELIFGFIARQAFTADYAVGGPSELFAADYTGFIDGPADDFNGTWPALNGTATGLSLGDIGN
;
A
#
# COMPACT_ATOMS: atom_id res chain seq x y z
N MET A 1 47.78 -34.63 33.65
CA MET A 1 46.50 -35.09 33.05
C MET A 1 45.33 -34.10 33.22
N MET A 2 45.57 -32.86 33.67
CA MET A 2 44.51 -31.92 34.10
C MET A 2 44.27 -30.75 33.12
N ASN A 3 44.78 -30.84 31.88
CA ASN A 3 44.81 -29.68 30.96
C ASN A 3 43.87 -29.81 29.73
N ARG A 4 43.31 -31.00 29.49
CA ARG A 4 42.36 -31.23 28.37
C ARG A 4 40.89 -31.15 28.79
N LEU A 5 40.57 -31.42 30.05
CA LEU A 5 39.21 -31.33 30.59
C LEU A 5 38.76 -29.87 30.75
N TRP A 6 39.65 -29.01 31.26
CA TRP A 6 39.39 -27.57 31.41
C TRP A 6 39.21 -26.83 30.07
N LYS A 7 39.95 -27.22 29.03
CA LYS A 7 39.75 -26.65 27.68
C LYS A 7 38.40 -27.05 27.06
N ARG A 8 37.90 -28.26 27.34
CA ARG A 8 36.58 -28.70 26.84
C ARG A 8 35.42 -28.03 27.59
N ILE A 9 35.56 -27.81 28.89
CA ILE A 9 34.58 -27.07 29.70
C ILE A 9 34.56 -25.59 29.32
N ALA A 10 35.72 -24.98 29.06
CA ALA A 10 35.80 -23.59 28.60
C ALA A 10 35.18 -23.40 27.19
N VAL A 11 35.41 -24.34 26.26
CA VAL A 11 34.78 -24.27 24.92
C VAL A 11 33.27 -24.50 25.00
N PHE A 12 32.77 -25.40 25.84
CA PHE A 12 31.33 -25.57 26.05
C PHE A 12 30.69 -24.36 26.75
N ALA A 13 31.38 -23.71 27.69
CA ALA A 13 30.88 -22.50 28.34
C ALA A 13 30.86 -21.30 27.37
N VAL A 14 31.85 -21.18 26.49
CA VAL A 14 31.88 -20.13 25.45
C VAL A 14 30.82 -20.38 24.38
N VAL A 15 30.61 -21.63 23.94
CA VAL A 15 29.54 -21.96 22.99
C VAL A 15 28.17 -21.76 23.63
N LEU A 16 27.96 -22.13 24.90
CA LEU A 16 26.68 -21.92 25.59
C LEU A 16 26.37 -20.42 25.80
N VAL A 17 27.38 -19.60 26.12
CA VAL A 17 27.22 -18.13 26.26
C VAL A 17 27.00 -17.46 24.90
N VAL A 18 27.56 -18.00 23.81
CA VAL A 18 27.27 -17.52 22.45
C VAL A 18 25.88 -17.97 21.96
N THR A 19 25.43 -19.19 22.24
CA THR A 19 24.05 -19.62 21.87
C THR A 19 22.95 -19.02 22.75
N VAL A 20 23.24 -18.69 24.01
CA VAL A 20 22.29 -18.00 24.90
C VAL A 20 22.34 -16.47 24.70
N GLY A 21 23.49 -15.93 24.27
CA GLY A 21 23.64 -14.52 23.86
C GLY A 21 23.07 -14.20 22.48
N VAL A 22 22.85 -15.20 21.63
CA VAL A 22 22.19 -15.06 20.32
C VAL A 22 20.66 -15.27 20.41
N MET A 23 20.11 -15.65 21.57
CA MET A 23 18.68 -15.94 21.75
C MET A 23 17.94 -14.95 22.66
N VAL A 24 18.57 -13.82 23.03
CA VAL A 24 17.88 -12.71 23.74
C VAL A 24 18.47 -11.37 23.31
N GLN A 25 18.60 -11.15 22.01
CA GLN A 25 18.18 -9.87 21.47
C GLN A 25 16.75 -10.06 20.96
N VAL A 26 15.83 -10.18 21.92
CA VAL A 26 14.55 -9.49 21.72
C VAL A 26 14.98 -8.03 21.67
N ALA A 27 15.37 -7.57 20.48
CA ALA A 27 15.15 -6.18 20.17
C ALA A 27 13.69 -6.00 20.53
N ALA A 28 13.45 -5.18 21.54
CA ALA A 28 12.22 -4.46 21.58
C ALA A 28 12.22 -3.62 20.30
N ALA A 29 11.87 -4.25 19.17
CA ALA A 29 11.23 -3.56 18.09
C ALA A 29 10.06 -2.85 18.79
N GLN A 30 10.19 -1.54 18.95
CA GLN A 30 9.02 -0.71 19.12
C GLN A 30 8.12 -1.18 17.98
N GLY A 31 6.99 -1.84 18.30
CA GLY A 31 6.19 -2.54 17.31
C GLY A 31 5.99 -1.64 16.10
N ILE A 32 6.29 -2.16 14.92
CA ILE A 32 5.99 -1.50 13.64
C ILE A 32 4.50 -1.74 13.40
N THR A 33 3.69 -1.53 14.42
CA THR A 33 2.25 -1.50 14.29
C THR A 33 1.96 -0.08 13.83
N PRO A 34 1.73 0.17 12.53
CA PRO A 34 1.01 1.37 12.17
C PRO A 34 -0.24 1.32 13.04
N TYR A 35 -0.39 2.29 13.97
CA TYR A 35 -1.70 2.51 14.57
C TYR A 35 -2.45 3.18 13.46
N PRO A 36 -3.18 2.43 12.62
CA PRO A 36 -3.69 3.00 11.41
C PRO A 36 -4.67 4.07 11.86
N GLY A 37 -4.64 5.21 11.18
CA GLY A 37 -5.79 6.08 11.14
C GLY A 37 -6.96 5.32 10.50
N ILE A 38 -7.68 5.98 9.60
CA ILE A 38 -8.72 5.29 8.86
C ILE A 38 -8.07 4.28 7.90
N ILE A 39 -8.59 3.05 7.83
CA ILE A 39 -8.15 2.07 6.85
C ILE A 39 -9.10 2.13 5.66
N TYR A 40 -8.57 2.23 4.45
CA TYR A 40 -9.34 2.19 3.21
C TYR A 40 -9.00 0.93 2.43
N ILE A 41 -10.01 0.29 1.84
CA ILE A 41 -9.83 -0.92 1.04
C ILE A 41 -10.79 -0.97 -0.15
N SER A 42 -10.34 -1.64 -1.20
CA SER A 42 -11.18 -2.17 -2.28
C SER A 42 -11.35 -3.69 -2.09
N THR A 43 -12.30 -4.29 -2.81
CA THR A 43 -12.62 -5.72 -2.67
C THR A 43 -12.63 -6.47 -4.00
N ASP A 44 -12.51 -7.80 -3.95
CA ASP A 44 -12.50 -8.66 -5.15
C ASP A 44 -13.90 -8.89 -5.75
N ALA A 45 -14.95 -8.65 -4.98
CA ALA A 45 -16.32 -8.95 -5.34
C ALA A 45 -17.31 -8.09 -4.54
N ALA A 46 -18.55 -8.02 -5.03
CA ALA A 46 -19.63 -7.37 -4.32
C ALA A 46 -19.96 -8.09 -3.00
N GLY A 47 -20.24 -7.31 -1.97
CA GLY A 47 -20.51 -7.79 -0.62
C GLY A 47 -21.21 -6.76 0.26
N MET A 48 -21.26 -7.07 1.56
CA MET A 48 -21.85 -6.20 2.57
C MET A 48 -21.19 -6.45 3.91
N THR A 49 -20.78 -5.37 4.57
CA THR A 49 -20.19 -5.41 5.91
C THR A 49 -21.23 -5.81 6.96
N ASP A 50 -20.79 -6.25 8.14
CA ASP A 50 -21.69 -6.66 9.23
C ASP A 50 -22.64 -5.55 9.70
N ASP A 51 -22.20 -4.30 9.62
CA ASP A 51 -22.98 -3.10 9.95
C ASP A 51 -23.81 -2.57 8.77
N GLY A 52 -23.81 -3.27 7.63
CA GLY A 52 -24.77 -3.08 6.55
C GLY A 52 -24.33 -2.13 5.44
N VAL A 53 -23.04 -1.86 5.28
CA VAL A 53 -22.49 -1.07 4.17
C VAL A 53 -22.31 -1.97 2.96
N PRO A 54 -23.10 -1.79 1.87
CA PRO A 54 -22.89 -2.54 0.63
C PRO A 54 -21.67 -1.98 -0.11
N TYR A 55 -20.95 -2.87 -0.80
CA TYR A 55 -19.84 -2.51 -1.67
C TYR A 55 -19.81 -3.43 -2.89
N ASP A 56 -19.30 -2.90 -4.01
CA ASP A 56 -18.92 -3.65 -5.20
C ASP A 56 -17.39 -3.72 -5.34
N ALA A 57 -16.89 -4.53 -6.28
CA ALA A 57 -15.45 -4.67 -6.56
C ALA A 57 -14.80 -3.40 -7.16
N TYR A 58 -15.62 -2.41 -7.52
CA TYR A 58 -15.22 -1.11 -8.03
C TYR A 58 -15.49 0.03 -7.04
N ASP A 59 -15.77 -0.30 -5.78
CA ASP A 59 -15.94 0.66 -4.68
C ASP A 59 -14.70 0.68 -3.78
N ILE A 60 -14.59 1.74 -2.97
CA ILE A 60 -13.66 1.82 -1.85
C ILE A 60 -14.46 2.07 -0.58
N VAL A 61 -14.24 1.22 0.43
CA VAL A 61 -14.82 1.37 1.77
C VAL A 61 -13.74 1.73 2.77
N GLY A 62 -14.08 2.58 3.73
CA GLY A 62 -13.22 2.97 4.84
C GLY A 62 -13.71 2.40 6.17
N ARG A 63 -12.80 2.19 7.11
CA ARG A 63 -13.11 1.83 8.51
C ARG A 63 -12.36 2.74 9.47
N ILE A 64 -13.10 3.36 10.38
CA ILE A 64 -12.55 4.25 11.42
C ILE A 64 -11.90 3.39 12.51
N PRO A 65 -10.65 3.66 12.92
CA PRO A 65 -9.97 2.87 13.94
C PRO A 65 -10.51 3.22 15.34
N TYR A 66 -10.22 2.36 16.32
CA TYR A 66 -10.55 2.65 17.72
C TYR A 66 -9.57 3.63 18.34
N LEU A 67 -10.07 4.84 18.61
CA LEU A 67 -9.29 5.90 19.22
C LEU A 67 -9.59 5.93 20.73
N ASN A 68 -8.62 5.45 21.52
CA ASN A 68 -8.49 5.63 22.98
C ASN A 68 -9.59 5.07 23.91
N GLY A 69 -9.44 3.82 24.36
CA GLY A 69 -9.72 3.34 25.74
C GLY A 69 -11.10 3.59 26.38
N GLY A 70 -12.06 4.15 25.65
CA GLY A 70 -13.43 4.38 26.07
C GLY A 70 -14.24 3.11 25.99
N SER A 71 -15.08 2.86 27.00
CA SER A 71 -16.06 1.78 26.99
C SER A 71 -16.80 1.69 25.65
N PRO A 72 -17.02 0.49 25.08
CA PRO A 72 -17.57 0.24 23.73
C PRO A 72 -19.08 0.57 23.62
N THR A 73 -19.49 1.72 24.15
CA THR A 73 -20.90 2.08 24.35
C THR A 73 -21.41 3.15 23.39
N THR A 74 -20.57 3.65 22.48
CA THR A 74 -21.01 4.45 21.32
C THR A 74 -20.77 3.63 20.06
N ASN A 75 -21.84 3.35 19.32
CA ASN A 75 -21.90 2.43 18.17
C ASN A 75 -21.09 2.88 16.94
N ASP A 76 -20.19 3.85 17.08
CA ASP A 76 -19.50 4.53 15.97
C ASP A 76 -18.01 4.14 15.86
N ALA A 77 -17.45 3.47 16.88
CA ALA A 77 -16.09 2.94 16.80
C ALA A 77 -16.08 1.69 15.90
N TYR A 78 -15.21 1.67 14.89
CA TYR A 78 -15.09 0.62 13.86
C TYR A 78 -16.17 0.56 12.79
N ALA A 79 -17.06 1.55 12.67
CA ALA A 79 -18.06 1.54 11.60
C ALA A 79 -17.40 1.59 10.21
N TRP A 80 -17.88 0.75 9.30
CA TRP A 80 -17.55 0.86 7.89
C TRP A 80 -18.33 2.02 7.27
N PHE A 81 -17.78 2.58 6.20
CA PHE A 81 -18.46 3.56 5.36
C PHE A 81 -17.98 3.43 3.92
N LYS A 82 -18.80 3.88 2.96
CA LYS A 82 -18.38 3.93 1.55
C LYS A 82 -17.66 5.27 1.31
N LEU A 83 -16.37 5.21 0.98
CA LEU A 83 -15.58 6.38 0.59
C LEU A 83 -15.84 6.73 -0.88
N PHE A 84 -15.84 5.72 -1.74
CA PHE A 84 -15.97 5.86 -3.19
C PHE A 84 -17.01 4.85 -3.71
N ASP A 85 -17.98 5.36 -4.48
CA ASP A 85 -18.98 4.55 -5.16
C ASP A 85 -18.69 4.55 -6.66
N GLY A 86 -18.10 3.47 -7.17
CA GLY A 86 -17.68 3.45 -8.57
C GLY A 86 -18.86 3.49 -9.54
N GLU A 87 -20.04 2.96 -9.18
CA GLU A 87 -21.24 3.03 -10.03
C GLU A 87 -21.65 4.50 -10.24
N TYR A 88 -21.55 5.33 -9.20
CA TYR A 88 -21.80 6.77 -9.29
C TYR A 88 -20.89 7.47 -10.32
N TYR A 89 -19.64 7.02 -10.47
CA TYR A 89 -18.68 7.52 -11.45
C TYR A 89 -18.69 6.72 -12.77
N GLY A 90 -19.71 5.90 -13.02
CA GLY A 90 -19.87 5.15 -14.27
C GLY A 90 -18.99 3.90 -14.40
N LEU A 91 -18.32 3.51 -13.32
CA LEU A 91 -17.70 2.19 -13.23
C LEU A 91 -18.78 1.11 -13.07
N GLY A 92 -18.36 -0.15 -13.08
CA GLY A 92 -19.27 -1.29 -13.05
C GLY A 92 -18.49 -2.60 -12.99
N ASN A 93 -19.19 -3.74 -13.06
CA ASN A 93 -18.67 -5.09 -12.77
C ASN A 93 -17.59 -5.60 -13.76
N VAL A 94 -17.04 -4.71 -14.57
CA VAL A 94 -15.93 -4.94 -15.51
C VAL A 94 -14.72 -4.05 -15.22
N HIS A 95 -14.78 -3.25 -14.15
CA HIS A 95 -13.80 -2.24 -13.71
C HIS A 95 -13.38 -2.50 -12.26
N ASN A 96 -13.12 -3.75 -11.88
CA ASN A 96 -12.73 -4.06 -10.51
C ASN A 96 -11.38 -3.37 -10.20
N ILE A 97 -11.33 -2.70 -9.06
CA ILE A 97 -10.12 -2.02 -8.58
C ILE A 97 -9.13 -3.08 -8.09
N ASN A 98 -7.88 -2.99 -8.58
CA ASN A 98 -6.82 -3.92 -8.24
C ASN A 98 -5.79 -3.30 -7.28
N GLY A 99 -5.67 -1.97 -7.29
CA GLY A 99 -4.85 -1.18 -6.37
C GLY A 99 -5.25 0.29 -6.51
N PHE A 100 -5.13 1.06 -5.43
CA PHE A 100 -5.47 2.48 -5.42
C PHE A 100 -4.60 3.23 -4.43
N SER A 101 -4.48 4.55 -4.61
CA SER A 101 -3.86 5.48 -3.66
C SER A 101 -4.75 6.71 -3.52
N ILE A 102 -4.74 7.34 -2.35
CA ILE A 102 -5.59 8.49 -2.02
C ILE A 102 -4.70 9.67 -1.65
N GLU A 103 -4.87 10.77 -2.36
CA GLU A 103 -4.30 12.07 -2.00
C GLU A 103 -5.36 12.89 -1.26
N TRP A 104 -5.00 13.37 -0.07
CA TRP A 104 -5.89 14.13 0.80
C TRP A 104 -5.57 15.62 0.67
N ALA A 105 -6.61 16.45 0.61
CA ALA A 105 -6.42 17.89 0.64
C ALA A 105 -5.74 18.32 1.96
N GLU A 106 -4.74 19.21 1.90
CA GLU A 106 -4.10 19.80 3.08
C GLU A 106 -5.11 20.64 3.90
N ILE A 107 -5.81 20.03 4.84
CA ILE A 107 -6.65 20.78 5.79
C ILE A 107 -5.74 21.27 6.93
N GLY A 108 -5.27 22.52 6.82
CA GLY A 108 -4.63 23.22 7.95
C GLY A 108 -5.47 23.15 9.24
N PRO A 109 -4.92 23.57 10.39
CA PRO A 109 -4.80 22.87 11.69
C PRO A 109 -5.98 21.99 12.20
N CYS A 110 -6.67 21.30 11.31
CA CYS A 110 -7.52 20.14 11.57
C CYS A 110 -6.83 18.86 11.04
N GLY A 111 -5.54 18.94 10.73
CA GLY A 111 -4.70 17.80 10.38
C GLY A 111 -4.60 16.82 11.54
N GLY A 112 -4.66 15.52 11.21
CA GLY A 112 -4.35 14.45 12.15
C GLY A 112 -5.43 14.17 13.21
N ILE A 113 -6.58 13.67 12.76
CA ILE A 113 -7.54 12.82 13.49
C ILE A 113 -8.28 13.40 14.74
N VAL A 114 -9.58 13.07 14.78
CA VAL A 114 -10.36 12.42 15.85
C VAL A 114 -11.59 13.18 16.39
N ALA A 115 -11.52 14.47 16.68
CA ALA A 115 -12.52 15.03 17.60
C ALA A 115 -13.60 15.96 16.98
N ASP A 116 -13.31 16.62 15.86
CA ASP A 116 -14.26 17.58 15.25
C ASP A 116 -15.01 17.01 14.03
N CYS A 117 -14.68 15.78 13.63
CA CYS A 117 -15.44 15.02 12.62
C CYS A 117 -16.56 14.16 13.23
N VAL A 118 -16.71 14.14 14.57
CA VAL A 118 -17.82 13.46 15.26
C VAL A 118 -19.00 14.42 15.44
N SER A 119 -19.39 15.12 14.37
CA SER A 119 -20.74 15.68 14.31
C SER A 119 -21.67 14.56 13.82
N PRO A 120 -22.71 14.17 14.58
CA PRO A 120 -23.67 13.14 14.18
C PRO A 120 -24.67 13.63 13.12
N TYR A 121 -24.22 14.50 12.22
CA TYR A 121 -24.99 15.09 11.13
C TYR A 121 -24.27 14.86 9.80
N PRO A 122 -25.03 14.70 8.71
CA PRO A 122 -24.57 14.00 7.52
C PRO A 122 -23.31 14.68 7.03
N VAL A 123 -22.21 13.95 7.07
CA VAL A 123 -21.03 14.29 6.29
C VAL A 123 -21.54 14.65 4.89
N GLY A 124 -21.03 15.75 4.36
CA GLY A 124 -21.19 16.04 2.95
C GLY A 124 -20.70 14.87 2.11
N THR A 125 -20.87 14.99 0.81
CA THR A 125 -20.71 13.89 -0.14
C THR A 125 -19.45 13.03 0.11
N PRO A 126 -19.51 11.72 -0.15
CA PRO A 126 -18.30 10.90 -0.20
C PRO A 126 -17.23 11.63 -1.03
N LEU A 127 -15.99 11.69 -0.53
CA LEU A 127 -14.81 12.36 -1.13
C LEU A 127 -14.60 13.87 -0.86
N ASP A 128 -15.36 14.54 0.01
CA ASP A 128 -15.23 16.00 0.26
C ASP A 128 -13.81 16.51 0.65
N ASN A 129 -12.88 15.63 1.05
CA ASN A 129 -11.49 15.96 1.39
C ASN A 129 -10.45 15.18 0.58
N VAL A 130 -10.87 14.45 -0.46
CA VAL A 130 -9.98 13.72 -1.37
C VAL A 130 -9.63 14.66 -2.52
N GLU A 131 -8.35 15.00 -2.66
CA GLU A 131 -7.85 15.84 -3.74
C GLU A 131 -7.75 15.04 -5.04
N ALA A 132 -7.15 13.86 -4.95
CA ALA A 132 -7.05 12.92 -6.06
C ALA A 132 -7.23 11.46 -5.57
N LEU A 133 -7.85 10.65 -6.43
CA LEU A 133 -7.97 9.21 -6.26
C LEU A 133 -7.31 8.51 -7.45
N TYR A 134 -6.24 7.77 -7.19
CA TYR A 134 -5.48 7.03 -8.18
C TYR A 134 -5.94 5.57 -8.19
N LEU A 135 -6.28 5.02 -9.37
CA LEU A 135 -6.81 3.67 -9.51
C LEU A 135 -6.06 2.87 -10.58
N SER A 136 -5.80 1.60 -10.26
CA SER A 136 -5.45 0.55 -11.23
C SER A 136 -6.54 -0.53 -11.23
N PHE A 137 -6.67 -1.26 -12.34
CA PHE A 137 -7.77 -2.21 -12.55
C PHE A 137 -7.31 -3.63 -12.88
N ASP A 138 -8.16 -4.61 -12.57
CA ASP A 138 -7.85 -6.04 -12.75
C ASP A 138 -8.00 -6.52 -14.21
N PHE A 139 -8.58 -5.70 -15.08
CA PHE A 139 -8.86 -6.08 -16.46
C PHE A 139 -7.61 -6.03 -17.34
N THR A 140 -7.66 -6.68 -18.51
CA THR A 140 -6.55 -6.58 -19.49
C THR A 140 -6.60 -5.26 -20.28
N ALA A 141 -7.78 -4.89 -20.80
CA ALA A 141 -7.97 -3.62 -21.50
C ALA A 141 -9.47 -3.27 -21.61
N ARG A 142 -9.87 -2.07 -21.18
CA ARG A 142 -11.27 -1.60 -21.17
C ARG A 142 -11.33 -0.08 -21.36
N HIS A 143 -12.48 0.41 -21.80
CA HIS A 143 -12.77 1.84 -21.71
C HIS A 143 -13.17 2.17 -20.27
N VAL A 144 -12.57 3.21 -19.72
CA VAL A 144 -12.96 3.83 -18.46
C VAL A 144 -13.73 5.12 -18.82
N PRO A 145 -14.81 5.50 -18.10
CA PRO A 145 -15.55 6.72 -18.38
C PRO A 145 -14.64 7.94 -18.49
N GLY A 146 -14.90 8.86 -19.42
CA GLY A 146 -14.06 10.04 -19.66
C GLY A 146 -12.78 9.80 -20.50
N ILE A 147 -12.25 8.58 -20.56
CA ILE A 147 -11.02 8.26 -21.30
C ILE A 147 -11.37 7.69 -22.69
N PRO A 148 -10.94 8.34 -23.81
CA PRO A 148 -11.32 7.91 -25.16
C PRO A 148 -10.68 6.57 -25.56
N ASP A 149 -9.45 6.33 -25.14
CA ASP A 149 -8.70 5.11 -25.41
C ASP A 149 -8.98 4.03 -24.36
N LYS A 150 -8.46 2.83 -24.60
CA LYS A 150 -8.56 1.75 -23.61
C LYS A 150 -7.45 1.89 -22.59
N VAL A 151 -7.86 1.95 -21.33
CA VAL A 151 -6.99 1.73 -20.17
C VAL A 151 -6.69 0.23 -20.08
N ARG A 152 -5.51 -0.12 -19.57
CA ARG A 152 -5.06 -1.48 -19.26
C ARG A 152 -4.79 -1.62 -17.77
N GLY A 153 -4.66 -2.86 -17.28
CA GLY A 153 -4.31 -3.10 -15.88
C GLY A 153 -2.87 -2.71 -15.52
N GLN A 154 -2.06 -2.27 -16.49
CA GLN A 154 -0.72 -1.69 -16.29
C GLN A 154 -0.75 -0.17 -16.12
N ASP A 155 -1.91 0.46 -16.33
CA ASP A 155 -2.08 1.89 -16.32
C ASP A 155 -2.69 2.33 -14.98
N ILE A 156 -2.46 3.59 -14.62
CA ILE A 156 -3.12 4.24 -13.49
C ILE A 156 -3.98 5.37 -14.04
N VAL A 157 -5.23 5.44 -13.58
CA VAL A 157 -6.12 6.56 -13.84
C VAL A 157 -6.24 7.41 -12.58
N VAL A 158 -6.48 8.71 -12.75
CA VAL A 158 -6.76 9.63 -11.65
C VAL A 158 -8.17 10.20 -11.78
N LEU A 159 -8.84 10.34 -10.65
CA LEU A 159 -10.08 11.09 -10.46
C LEU A 159 -9.79 12.27 -9.53
N HIS A 160 -10.27 13.47 -9.86
CA HIS A 160 -10.19 14.66 -9.00
C HIS A 160 -11.59 15.04 -8.48
N PRO A 161 -11.99 14.58 -7.27
CA PRO A 161 -13.36 14.76 -6.78
C PRO A 161 -13.75 16.20 -6.46
N ASN A 162 -12.79 17.12 -6.27
CA ASN A 162 -13.06 18.50 -5.87
C ASN A 162 -13.22 19.48 -7.05
N ASP A 163 -12.95 19.03 -8.28
CA ASP A 163 -13.14 19.83 -9.50
C ASP A 163 -14.58 19.80 -10.04
N ILE A 164 -15.47 19.02 -9.42
CA ILE A 164 -16.88 18.90 -9.79
C ILE A 164 -17.77 19.88 -9.00
N THR A 165 -18.43 20.78 -9.72
CA THR A 165 -19.54 21.56 -9.14
C THR A 165 -20.75 20.64 -8.88
N PRO A 166 -21.50 20.78 -7.77
CA PRO A 166 -22.42 19.73 -7.26
C PRO A 166 -23.72 19.49 -8.04
N SER A 167 -23.77 19.69 -9.36
CA SER A 167 -25.06 19.73 -10.07
C SER A 167 -25.16 18.97 -11.37
N VAL A 168 -24.07 18.45 -11.94
CA VAL A 168 -24.16 17.40 -12.97
C VAL A 168 -22.84 16.63 -12.98
N VAL A 169 -22.85 15.34 -12.60
CA VAL A 169 -21.79 14.42 -13.01
C VAL A 169 -21.98 14.21 -14.52
N THR A 170 -21.13 14.82 -15.33
CA THR A 170 -21.09 14.58 -16.77
C THR A 170 -19.77 13.93 -17.10
N ASP A 171 -19.80 12.93 -18.00
CA ASP A 171 -18.64 12.36 -18.72
C ASP A 171 -17.38 13.24 -18.66
N GLY A 172 -16.30 12.73 -18.04
CA GLY A 172 -15.00 13.41 -18.07
C GLY A 172 -14.14 13.37 -16.81
N ASP A 173 -14.48 12.60 -15.77
CA ASP A 173 -13.81 12.74 -14.45
C ASP A 173 -12.52 11.91 -14.29
N PHE A 174 -12.32 10.86 -15.11
CA PHE A 174 -11.08 10.09 -15.11
C PHE A 174 -10.12 10.55 -16.20
N GLU A 175 -8.85 10.63 -15.85
CA GLU A 175 -7.75 10.88 -16.76
C GLU A 175 -6.69 9.78 -16.62
N VAL A 176 -5.94 9.49 -17.69
CA VAL A 176 -4.74 8.65 -17.56
C VAL A 176 -3.71 9.44 -16.77
N TYR A 177 -3.27 8.89 -15.64
CA TYR A 177 -2.20 9.44 -14.82
C TYR A 177 -0.85 8.82 -15.17
N PHE A 178 -0.85 7.53 -15.48
CA PHE A 178 0.36 6.78 -15.83
C PHE A 178 0.01 5.74 -16.89
N ASP A 179 0.69 5.78 -18.03
CA ASP A 179 0.63 4.75 -19.08
C ASP A 179 1.81 3.79 -18.87
N GLY A 180 1.50 2.59 -18.37
CA GLY A 180 2.54 1.61 -18.05
C GLY A 180 3.25 1.08 -19.29
N SER A 181 2.61 1.15 -20.45
CA SER A 181 3.15 0.60 -21.69
C SER A 181 4.28 1.44 -22.29
N ASP A 182 4.30 2.75 -22.02
CA ASP A 182 5.38 3.66 -22.40
C ASP A 182 6.68 3.35 -21.63
N VAL A 183 6.54 2.83 -20.41
CA VAL A 183 7.66 2.52 -19.51
C VAL A 183 7.85 1.02 -19.30
N GLY A 184 7.31 0.20 -20.20
CA GLY A 184 7.67 -1.21 -20.35
C GLY A 184 6.79 -2.24 -19.65
N LEU A 185 5.75 -1.83 -18.90
CA LEU A 185 4.72 -2.75 -18.41
C LEU A 185 3.79 -3.11 -19.58
N SER A 186 3.96 -4.29 -20.16
CA SER A 186 3.38 -4.63 -21.47
C SER A 186 2.66 -5.98 -21.53
N THR A 187 2.76 -6.79 -20.48
CA THR A 187 2.24 -8.16 -20.42
C THR A 187 1.15 -8.31 -19.38
N ILE A 188 0.29 -9.32 -19.53
CA ILE A 188 -0.84 -9.55 -18.61
C ILE A 188 -0.43 -9.88 -17.16
N SER A 189 0.80 -10.32 -16.92
CA SER A 189 1.31 -10.55 -15.56
C SER A 189 1.82 -9.28 -14.90
N GLU A 190 2.03 -8.21 -15.67
CA GLU A 190 2.53 -6.92 -15.19
C GLU A 190 1.41 -5.97 -14.76
N LYS A 191 0.18 -6.47 -14.57
CA LYS A 191 -0.92 -5.65 -14.05
C LYS A 191 -0.57 -5.18 -12.64
N ILE A 192 -0.77 -3.89 -12.39
CA ILE A 192 -0.56 -3.26 -11.10
C ILE A 192 -1.61 -3.77 -10.13
N ASP A 193 -1.18 -4.27 -8.98
CA ASP A 193 -2.03 -4.91 -7.97
C ASP A 193 -1.76 -4.46 -6.53
N ALA A 194 -0.85 -3.51 -6.42
CA ALA A 194 -0.56 -2.73 -5.24
C ALA A 194 -0.07 -1.38 -5.78
N LEU A 195 -0.56 -0.29 -5.20
CA LEU A 195 -0.32 1.04 -5.75
C LEU A 195 -0.19 2.02 -4.60
N ASP A 196 0.87 2.81 -4.60
CA ASP A 196 0.94 4.06 -3.86
C ASP A 196 1.51 5.16 -4.75
N VAL A 197 1.01 6.39 -4.61
CA VAL A 197 1.37 7.54 -5.46
C VAL A 197 1.77 8.70 -4.55
N TRP A 198 3.02 9.14 -4.70
CA TRP A 198 3.53 10.33 -4.04
C TRP A 198 3.78 11.38 -5.11
N THR A 199 3.00 12.46 -5.06
CA THR A 199 3.17 13.62 -5.94
C THR A 199 4.53 14.29 -5.69
N ALA A 200 4.96 15.16 -6.60
CA ALA A 200 6.30 15.77 -6.55
C ALA A 200 6.61 16.51 -5.24
N ASP A 201 5.60 17.03 -4.55
CA ASP A 201 5.69 17.71 -3.26
C ASP A 201 5.78 16.76 -2.06
N MET A 202 5.36 15.50 -2.20
CA MET A 202 5.50 14.45 -1.19
C MET A 202 6.87 13.78 -1.21
N VAL A 203 7.66 13.95 -2.28
CA VAL A 203 8.98 13.33 -2.41
C VAL A 203 9.95 13.88 -1.36
N PRO A 204 10.49 13.06 -0.43
CA PRO A 204 11.35 13.54 0.64
C PRO A 204 12.64 14.17 0.10
N SER A 205 12.97 15.38 0.59
CA SER A 205 14.15 16.12 0.12
C SER A 205 15.49 15.55 0.59
N ASP A 206 15.46 14.67 1.58
CA ASP A 206 16.62 14.02 2.20
C ASP A 206 16.90 12.61 1.64
N VAL A 207 16.01 12.09 0.79
CA VAL A 207 16.24 10.87 0.02
C VAL A 207 16.87 11.23 -1.33
N SER A 208 18.00 10.59 -1.65
CA SER A 208 18.73 10.86 -2.90
C SER A 208 18.42 9.80 -3.94
N PHE A 209 17.75 10.21 -5.01
CA PHE A 209 17.48 9.33 -6.15
C PHE A 209 18.59 9.43 -7.20
N PRO A 210 18.88 8.35 -7.94
CA PRO A 210 19.84 8.39 -9.05
C PRO A 210 19.42 9.32 -10.20
N GLU A 211 18.13 9.60 -10.32
CA GLU A 211 17.52 10.41 -11.38
C GLU A 211 16.52 11.41 -10.78
N ASP A 212 16.17 12.46 -11.53
CA ASP A 212 15.23 13.50 -11.08
C ASP A 212 13.77 13.03 -11.20
N CYS A 213 13.07 12.91 -10.07
CA CYS A 213 11.67 12.46 -10.00
C CYS A 213 10.70 13.66 -10.03
N ALA A 214 10.93 14.59 -10.98
CA ALA A 214 10.27 15.89 -11.02
C ALA A 214 8.73 15.85 -11.12
N ALA A 215 8.15 14.71 -11.54
CA ALA A 215 6.70 14.51 -11.60
C ALA A 215 6.14 13.69 -10.43
N GLY A 216 6.99 13.13 -9.56
CA GLY A 216 6.60 12.32 -8.42
C GLY A 216 7.22 10.92 -8.39
N LEU A 217 6.81 10.15 -7.39
CA LEU A 217 7.16 8.74 -7.19
C LEU A 217 5.90 7.89 -7.24
N ILE A 218 5.96 6.76 -7.94
CA ILE A 218 4.89 5.76 -7.94
C ILE A 218 5.47 4.43 -7.45
N PHE A 219 4.82 3.83 -6.46
CA PHE A 219 5.16 2.53 -5.93
C PHE A 219 4.15 1.51 -6.43
N VAL A 220 4.63 0.43 -7.04
CA VAL A 220 3.76 -0.63 -7.55
C VAL A 220 4.28 -2.01 -7.21
N SER A 221 3.36 -2.95 -7.03
CA SER A 221 3.61 -4.37 -7.26
C SER A 221 2.89 -4.81 -8.53
N THR A 222 3.26 -5.98 -9.04
CA THR A 222 2.61 -6.58 -10.21
C THR A 222 2.03 -7.95 -9.88
N GLN A 223 0.96 -8.34 -10.59
CA GLN A 223 0.25 -9.61 -10.39
C GLN A 223 1.12 -10.87 -10.55
N GLY A 224 2.23 -10.75 -11.27
CA GLY A 224 3.19 -11.82 -11.44
C GLY A 224 4.49 -11.30 -12.04
N ASN A 225 5.12 -12.10 -12.89
CA ASN A 225 6.43 -11.74 -13.40
C ASN A 225 6.40 -10.43 -14.21
N TYR A 226 7.43 -9.62 -14.01
CA TYR A 226 7.63 -8.38 -14.72
C TYR A 226 9.03 -8.26 -15.32
N ARG A 227 9.15 -7.43 -16.35
CA ARG A 227 10.42 -6.98 -16.91
C ARG A 227 10.27 -5.54 -17.38
N VAL A 228 10.88 -4.62 -16.65
CA VAL A 228 10.88 -3.19 -16.98
C VAL A 228 12.26 -2.70 -17.40
N PRO A 229 12.36 -1.72 -18.32
CA PRO A 229 13.63 -1.14 -18.74
C PRO A 229 14.27 -0.34 -17.60
N THR A 230 15.60 -0.37 -17.53
CA THR A 230 16.42 0.50 -16.67
C THR A 230 17.60 1.04 -17.48
N PRO A 231 18.27 2.14 -17.06
CA PRO A 231 19.44 2.67 -17.77
C PRO A 231 20.55 1.63 -18.02
N GLY A 232 20.68 0.64 -17.13
CA GLY A 232 21.68 -0.44 -17.22
C GLY A 232 21.19 -1.75 -17.85
N GLY A 233 19.92 -1.86 -18.26
CA GLY A 233 19.36 -3.08 -18.85
C GLY A 233 17.87 -3.27 -18.58
N SER A 234 17.54 -4.28 -17.77
CA SER A 234 16.17 -4.49 -17.33
C SER A 234 16.15 -4.96 -15.89
N LEU A 235 15.20 -4.44 -15.14
CA LEU A 235 14.82 -4.97 -13.84
C LEU A 235 13.79 -6.08 -14.07
N VAL A 236 13.98 -7.22 -13.41
CA VAL A 236 13.13 -8.39 -13.55
C VAL A 236 12.76 -8.93 -12.19
N GLY A 237 11.52 -9.35 -12.05
CA GLY A 237 11.05 -10.02 -10.85
C GLY A 237 9.92 -10.98 -11.16
N ASP A 238 9.58 -11.73 -10.13
CA ASP A 238 8.30 -12.38 -9.94
C ASP A 238 7.48 -11.36 -9.11
N GLY A 239 6.17 -11.20 -9.20
CA GLY A 239 5.41 -10.10 -8.57
C GLY A 239 5.38 -10.04 -7.03
N SER A 240 6.52 -10.16 -6.36
CA SER A 240 6.71 -10.03 -4.90
C SER A 240 7.48 -8.75 -4.53
N ASP A 241 8.13 -8.11 -5.50
CA ASP A 241 8.92 -6.87 -5.32
C ASP A 241 7.99 -5.64 -5.28
N ILE A 242 8.41 -4.59 -4.56
CA ILE A 242 7.86 -3.24 -4.75
C ILE A 242 8.78 -2.50 -5.71
N LEU A 243 8.24 -2.17 -6.87
CA LEU A 243 8.87 -1.31 -7.84
C LEU A 243 8.61 0.14 -7.50
N MET A 244 9.64 0.97 -7.60
CA MET A 244 9.54 2.41 -7.47
C MET A 244 9.81 3.03 -8.85
N PHE A 245 8.88 3.86 -9.31
CA PHE A 245 8.99 4.61 -10.55
C PHE A 245 9.24 6.08 -10.25
N CYS A 246 10.41 6.55 -10.63
CA CYS A 246 10.79 7.97 -10.58
C CYS A 246 10.26 8.65 -11.84
N ALA A 247 9.15 9.36 -11.71
CA ALA A 247 8.46 9.96 -12.84
C ALA A 247 9.11 11.28 -13.24
N THR A 248 9.38 11.43 -14.53
CA THR A 248 9.80 12.69 -15.16
C THR A 248 8.66 13.34 -15.95
N ASN A 249 7.71 12.53 -16.42
CA ASN A 249 6.48 12.94 -17.07
C ASN A 249 5.39 11.89 -16.81
N LEU A 250 4.17 12.36 -16.62
CA LEU A 250 2.98 11.55 -16.36
C LEU A 250 1.91 11.82 -17.44
N GLY A 251 0.84 11.05 -17.41
CA GLY A 251 -0.22 11.06 -18.42
C GLY A 251 0.06 10.15 -19.60
N ASN A 252 -0.53 10.45 -20.76
CA ASN A 252 -0.45 9.60 -21.96
C ASN A 252 0.96 9.42 -22.56
N ASP A 253 1.92 10.29 -22.21
CA ASP A 253 3.31 10.22 -22.68
C ASP A 253 4.22 9.94 -21.48
N THR A 254 3.97 8.85 -20.74
CA THR A 254 4.63 8.59 -19.45
C THR A 254 6.12 8.35 -19.65
N ALA A 255 6.96 9.00 -18.84
CA ALA A 255 8.41 8.87 -18.91
C ALA A 255 9.05 8.93 -17.53
N GLY A 256 10.09 8.13 -17.32
CA GLY A 256 10.80 8.05 -16.05
C GLY A 256 11.66 6.81 -15.95
N PHE A 257 12.05 6.47 -14.72
CA PHE A 257 13.00 5.40 -14.44
C PHE A 257 12.48 4.45 -13.38
N TRP A 258 12.67 3.15 -13.63
CA TRP A 258 12.36 2.11 -12.68
C TRP A 258 13.54 1.82 -11.76
N PHE A 259 13.22 1.68 -10.48
CA PHE A 259 14.08 1.17 -9.43
C PHE A 259 13.37 0.01 -8.73
N ARG A 260 14.14 -0.87 -8.10
CA ARG A 260 13.60 -1.74 -7.08
C ARG A 260 13.54 -0.91 -5.81
N GLY A 261 12.34 -0.66 -5.29
CA GLY A 261 12.20 -0.07 -3.96
C GLY A 261 12.45 -1.13 -2.90
N PHE A 262 11.86 -2.32 -3.08
CA PHE A 262 11.96 -3.41 -2.13
C PHE A 262 12.06 -4.76 -2.85
N ASP A 263 13.00 -5.63 -2.43
CA ASP A 263 13.11 -7.00 -2.92
C ASP A 263 12.19 -7.92 -2.10
N GLY A 264 11.15 -8.45 -2.74
CA GLY A 264 10.17 -9.32 -2.09
C GLY A 264 10.78 -10.62 -1.56
N SER A 265 11.95 -11.02 -2.06
CA SER A 265 12.64 -12.21 -1.57
C SER A 265 13.26 -12.04 -0.18
N ASP A 266 13.48 -10.80 0.26
CA ASP A 266 14.00 -10.48 1.61
C ASP A 266 12.97 -10.79 2.71
N LEU A 267 11.68 -10.87 2.37
CA LEU A 267 10.62 -11.23 3.33
C LEU A 267 10.50 -12.73 3.59
N SER A 268 11.20 -13.57 2.84
CA SER A 268 11.04 -15.04 2.89
C SER A 268 9.58 -15.52 2.70
N VAL A 269 8.74 -14.71 2.05
CA VAL A 269 7.30 -14.99 1.88
C VAL A 269 7.07 -16.16 0.90
N THR A 270 6.28 -17.13 1.33
CA THR A 270 5.85 -18.29 0.53
C THR A 270 4.34 -18.48 0.65
N PRO A 271 3.61 -18.68 -0.47
CA PRO A 271 4.08 -18.64 -1.85
C PRO A 271 4.46 -17.22 -2.31
N LYS A 272 5.21 -17.14 -3.41
CA LYS A 272 5.53 -15.86 -4.07
C LYS A 272 4.25 -15.15 -4.55
N HIS A 273 4.34 -13.84 -4.76
CA HIS A 273 3.24 -12.95 -5.15
C HIS A 273 2.06 -12.97 -4.17
N ALA A 274 2.31 -13.26 -2.88
CA ALA A 274 1.25 -13.23 -1.88
C ALA A 274 0.85 -11.81 -1.47
N ILE A 275 1.75 -10.84 -1.64
CA ILE A 275 1.55 -9.43 -1.31
C ILE A 275 0.68 -8.77 -2.38
N THR A 276 -0.25 -7.93 -1.96
CA THR A 276 -1.16 -7.10 -2.78
C THR A 276 -1.54 -5.89 -1.95
N GLY A 277 -2.02 -4.80 -2.54
CA GLY A 277 -2.49 -3.63 -1.77
C GLY A 277 -1.45 -3.12 -0.77
N ILE A 278 -0.66 -2.13 -1.18
CA ILE A 278 0.39 -1.52 -0.33
C ILE A 278 0.00 -0.08 0.00
N ASP A 279 0.60 0.45 1.04
CA ASP A 279 0.62 1.87 1.37
C ASP A 279 2.01 2.17 1.95
N ILE A 280 2.75 3.10 1.37
CA ILE A 280 4.10 3.42 1.83
C ILE A 280 3.99 4.34 3.03
N VAL A 281 4.45 3.85 4.18
CA VAL A 281 4.39 4.58 5.45
C VAL A 281 5.58 5.50 5.61
N GLU A 282 6.77 5.06 5.21
CA GLU A 282 7.99 5.85 5.32
C GLU A 282 8.98 5.48 4.22
N LEU A 283 9.70 6.50 3.74
CA LEU A 283 10.82 6.37 2.82
C LEU A 283 12.05 7.03 3.47
N LEU A 284 13.02 6.21 3.85
CA LEU A 284 14.20 6.62 4.60
C LEU A 284 15.44 6.64 3.70
N PRO A 285 16.40 7.56 3.93
CA PRO A 285 17.69 7.50 3.25
C PRO A 285 18.51 6.30 3.74
N VAL A 286 19.12 5.54 2.81
CA VAL A 286 19.91 4.32 3.10
C VAL A 286 21.11 4.56 4.03
N ASP A 287 21.62 5.79 4.12
CA ASP A 287 22.60 6.11 5.16
C ASP A 287 22.59 7.57 5.65
N PRO A 288 22.18 7.84 6.91
CA PRO A 288 22.42 9.14 7.55
C PRO A 288 23.92 9.42 7.83
N TYR A 289 24.83 8.47 7.58
CA TYR A 289 26.27 8.48 7.88
C TYR A 289 27.24 8.27 6.68
N GLY A 290 26.76 8.16 5.43
CA GLY A 290 27.57 8.28 4.20
C GLY A 290 28.35 7.07 3.65
N GLN A 291 27.87 5.84 3.81
CA GLN A 291 28.24 4.62 3.09
C GLN A 291 27.27 4.45 1.92
N VAL A 292 27.83 4.32 0.72
CA VAL A 292 27.10 4.34 -0.54
C VAL A 292 26.82 2.89 -0.94
N ASP A 293 25.71 2.33 -0.47
CA ASP A 293 25.14 1.13 -1.08
C ASP A 293 24.19 1.55 -2.21
N GLU A 294 24.03 0.70 -3.23
CA GLU A 294 23.39 1.02 -4.51
C GLU A 294 21.86 1.20 -4.44
N GLU A 295 21.26 1.03 -3.25
CA GLU A 295 19.81 1.18 -3.04
C GLU A 295 19.45 2.66 -2.82
N PRO A 296 18.38 3.18 -3.46
CA PRO A 296 18.04 4.59 -3.40
C PRO A 296 17.39 5.01 -2.07
N ALA A 297 16.70 4.08 -1.38
CA ALA A 297 15.98 4.33 -0.13
C ALA A 297 15.63 3.03 0.61
N GLU A 298 15.38 3.15 1.92
CA GLU A 298 14.79 2.11 2.77
C GLU A 298 13.28 2.36 2.90
N LEU A 299 12.45 1.32 2.73
CA LEU A 299 10.98 1.44 2.81
C LEU A 299 10.41 0.83 4.08
N ILE A 300 9.41 1.49 4.64
CA ILE A 300 8.43 0.92 5.58
C ILE A 300 7.07 1.03 4.92
N PHE A 301 6.33 -0.06 4.88
CA PHE A 301 5.04 -0.09 4.19
C PHE A 301 4.04 -1.02 4.87
N GLY A 302 2.77 -0.63 4.80
CA GLY A 302 1.64 -1.51 5.09
C GLY A 302 1.33 -2.35 3.86
N PHE A 303 0.89 -3.59 4.07
CA PHE A 303 0.39 -4.42 2.99
C PHE A 303 -0.72 -5.38 3.45
N ILE A 304 -1.50 -5.86 2.48
CA ILE A 304 -2.40 -7.00 2.67
C ILE A 304 -1.95 -8.18 1.82
N ALA A 305 -2.46 -9.37 2.12
CA ALA A 305 -2.19 -10.54 1.31
C ALA A 305 -3.38 -10.89 0.42
N ARG A 306 -3.13 -11.44 -0.78
CA ARG A 306 -4.19 -12.01 -1.63
C ARG A 306 -4.47 -13.48 -1.38
N GLN A 307 -3.55 -14.14 -0.69
CA GLN A 307 -3.60 -15.57 -0.38
C GLN A 307 -2.89 -15.84 0.93
N ALA A 308 -3.15 -17.02 1.50
CA ALA A 308 -2.42 -17.48 2.67
C ALA A 308 -0.91 -17.54 2.39
N PHE A 309 -0.10 -17.06 3.35
CA PHE A 309 1.34 -17.05 3.25
C PHE A 309 2.03 -17.43 4.56
N THR A 310 3.30 -17.82 4.44
CA THR A 310 4.23 -18.01 5.54
C THR A 310 5.49 -17.21 5.26
N ALA A 311 6.02 -16.55 6.27
CA ALA A 311 7.32 -15.87 6.29
C ALA A 311 8.12 -16.33 7.52
N ASP A 312 9.35 -15.85 7.69
CA ASP A 312 10.22 -16.28 8.79
C ASP A 312 9.63 -16.01 10.19
N TYR A 313 8.88 -14.91 10.34
CA TYR A 313 8.30 -14.48 11.62
C TYR A 313 6.79 -14.23 11.58
N ALA A 314 6.14 -14.45 10.43
CA ALA A 314 4.72 -14.19 10.25
C ALA A 314 4.02 -15.31 9.48
N VAL A 315 2.74 -15.52 9.79
CA VAL A 315 1.81 -16.33 9.00
C VAL A 315 0.55 -15.52 8.87
N GLY A 316 0.04 -15.41 7.65
CA GLY A 316 -1.11 -14.57 7.36
C GLY A 316 -1.92 -15.06 6.19
N GLY A 317 -2.98 -14.33 5.88
CA GLY A 317 -3.87 -14.61 4.79
C GLY A 317 -4.65 -13.39 4.31
N PRO A 318 -5.65 -13.62 3.44
CA PRO A 318 -6.36 -12.53 2.81
C PRO A 318 -7.10 -11.63 3.80
N SER A 319 -7.13 -10.33 3.50
CA SER A 319 -7.83 -9.32 4.31
C SER A 319 -7.27 -9.11 5.73
N GLU A 320 -6.01 -9.44 5.92
CA GLU A 320 -5.24 -9.12 7.12
C GLU A 320 -4.18 -8.07 6.76
N LEU A 321 -4.07 -7.04 7.60
CA LEU A 321 -3.10 -5.94 7.46
C LEU A 321 -1.79 -6.31 8.15
N PHE A 322 -0.68 -6.19 7.44
CA PHE A 322 0.68 -6.37 7.95
C PHE A 322 1.51 -5.12 7.68
N ALA A 323 2.62 -5.00 8.39
CA ALA A 323 3.65 -4.02 8.08
C ALA A 323 4.96 -4.76 7.77
N ALA A 324 5.74 -4.22 6.84
CA ALA A 324 7.08 -4.67 6.55
C ALA A 324 8.07 -3.49 6.59
N ASP A 325 9.30 -3.78 6.99
CA ASP A 325 10.40 -2.84 6.94
C ASP A 325 11.50 -3.28 5.96
N TYR A 326 12.46 -2.39 5.74
CA TYR A 326 13.62 -2.58 4.87
C TYR A 326 14.53 -3.73 5.27
N THR A 327 14.40 -4.28 6.48
CA THR A 327 15.18 -5.45 6.92
C THR A 327 14.56 -6.78 6.53
N GLY A 328 13.38 -6.75 5.89
CA GLY A 328 12.59 -7.93 5.58
C GLY A 328 11.80 -8.47 6.77
N PHE A 329 11.70 -7.71 7.87
CA PHE A 329 10.86 -8.09 9.00
C PHE A 329 9.38 -7.78 8.70
N ILE A 330 8.50 -8.73 9.05
CA ILE A 330 7.04 -8.56 8.95
C ILE A 330 6.46 -8.53 10.36
N ASP A 331 5.70 -7.47 10.66
CA ASP A 331 4.86 -7.35 11.86
C ASP A 331 3.37 -7.55 11.51
N GLY A 332 2.62 -8.20 12.40
CA GLY A 332 1.18 -8.37 12.27
C GLY A 332 0.62 -9.80 12.44
N PRO A 333 -0.68 -10.00 12.15
CA PRO A 333 -1.56 -9.00 11.56
C PRO A 333 -1.86 -7.86 12.54
N ALA A 334 -1.71 -6.62 12.08
CA ALA A 334 -2.10 -5.41 12.79
C ALA A 334 -3.64 -5.29 12.86
N ASP A 335 -4.32 -5.83 11.85
CA ASP A 335 -5.77 -5.91 11.80
C ASP A 335 -6.23 -7.11 10.95
N ASP A 336 -7.38 -7.67 11.29
CA ASP A 336 -8.09 -8.70 10.52
C ASP A 336 -9.47 -8.15 10.18
N PHE A 337 -9.70 -7.83 8.90
CA PHE A 337 -10.91 -7.16 8.45
C PHE A 337 -12.15 -8.04 8.57
N ASN A 338 -11.99 -9.36 8.72
CA ASN A 338 -13.09 -10.32 8.88
C ASN A 338 -13.15 -10.90 10.30
N GLY A 339 -12.06 -10.83 11.07
CA GLY A 339 -12.01 -11.27 12.47
C GLY A 339 -12.43 -10.20 13.48
N THR A 340 -12.33 -8.91 13.12
CA THR A 340 -12.75 -7.77 13.97
C THR A 340 -14.15 -7.30 13.58
N TRP A 341 -15.04 -7.12 14.56
CA TRP A 341 -16.39 -6.60 14.31
C TRP A 341 -16.42 -5.06 14.24
N PRO A 342 -17.18 -4.46 13.30
CA PRO A 342 -17.93 -5.11 12.22
C PRO A 342 -17.00 -5.68 11.14
N ALA A 343 -17.30 -6.91 10.70
CA ALA A 343 -16.51 -7.58 9.67
C ALA A 343 -16.80 -7.02 8.27
N LEU A 344 -15.80 -7.07 7.40
CA LEU A 344 -15.92 -6.75 5.98
C LEU A 344 -16.82 -7.75 5.25
N ASN A 345 -16.73 -9.04 5.59
CA ASN A 345 -17.36 -10.17 4.90
C ASN A 345 -16.96 -10.32 3.42
N GLY A 346 -15.71 -10.02 3.10
CA GLY A 346 -15.18 -10.05 1.73
C GLY A 346 -13.66 -10.24 1.70
N THR A 347 -13.08 -10.20 0.50
CA THR A 347 -11.62 -10.22 0.32
C THR A 347 -11.14 -8.83 -0.06
N ALA A 348 -10.28 -8.22 0.76
CA ALA A 348 -9.63 -6.96 0.41
C ALA A 348 -8.57 -7.18 -0.70
N THR A 349 -8.48 -6.24 -1.64
CA THR A 349 -7.54 -6.31 -2.79
C THR A 349 -6.60 -5.12 -2.89
N GLY A 350 -7.07 -3.93 -2.53
CA GLY A 350 -6.29 -2.70 -2.43
C GLY A 350 -6.30 -2.17 -1.00
N LEU A 351 -5.33 -1.32 -0.68
CA LEU A 351 -5.12 -0.74 0.63
C LEU A 351 -4.71 0.73 0.46
N SER A 352 -5.21 1.58 1.35
CA SER A 352 -4.55 2.84 1.69
C SER A 352 -4.77 3.10 3.18
N LEU A 353 -3.75 3.64 3.85
CA LEU A 353 -3.80 3.99 5.26
C LEU A 353 -3.96 5.49 5.36
N GLY A 354 -5.03 5.93 6.02
CA GLY A 354 -5.24 7.34 6.34
C GLY A 354 -4.13 7.81 7.27
N ASP A 355 -3.30 8.71 6.76
CA ASP A 355 -2.13 9.24 7.43
C ASP A 355 -2.49 9.78 8.84
N ILE A 356 -1.71 9.33 9.83
CA ILE A 356 -1.61 9.93 11.15
C ILE A 356 -0.46 10.94 11.09
N GLY A 357 -0.58 11.96 10.26
CA GLY A 357 0.49 12.90 9.86
C GLY A 357 1.68 13.00 10.84
N ASN A 358 2.88 12.84 10.29
CA ASN A 358 4.18 13.01 10.96
C ASN A 358 4.25 14.14 12.00
#